data_AF-A0A7S0W0H0-F1
#
_entry.id   AF-A0A7S0W0H0-F1
#
_cell.length_a   1.000
_cell.length_b   1.000
_cell.length_c   1.000
_cell.angle_alpha   90.00
_cell.angle_beta   90.00
_cell.angle_gamma   90.00
#
_symmetry.space_group_name_H-M   'P 1'
#
loop_
_entity.id
_entity.type
_entity.pdbx_description
1 polymer ?
#
loop_
_entity_poly.entity_id
_entity_poly.type
_entity_poly.pdbx_seq_one_letter_code
_entity_poly.pdbx_strand_id
1 'polypeptide(L)'
;WCGVRFASIQRRTVDGKEGGGGEGSNWRSTAARDRQELETAAGEARGGPLRLTGGEREVARKWAELKGCKLPDQILHSATACRHFITQCQEAAQEDGKAKWRAPRAPSANDPPPSEKQMMYAKRIEGSVGVEIPKAAIVSRVAMTQFISQYAEKCTDGRPA
;
A
#
# COMPACT_ATOMS: atom_id res chain seq x y z
N TRP A 1 26.20 5.40 -52.25
CA TRP A 1 27.27 5.22 -51.25
C TRP A 1 27.12 6.31 -50.20
N CYS A 2 26.64 5.96 -49.00
CA CYS A 2 26.95 6.59 -47.71
C CYS A 2 26.32 5.70 -46.64
N GLY A 3 27.17 4.99 -45.90
CA GLY A 3 26.81 3.87 -45.05
C GLY A 3 26.23 4.29 -43.71
N VAL A 4 25.12 3.66 -43.34
CA VAL A 4 24.55 3.77 -41.99
C VAL A 4 25.18 2.67 -41.13
N ARG A 5 26.05 3.08 -40.20
CA ARG A 5 26.64 2.20 -39.19
C ARG A 5 25.57 1.83 -38.16
N PHE A 6 25.17 0.57 -38.14
CA PHE A 6 24.38 -0.01 -37.05
C PHE A 6 25.26 -0.09 -35.78
N ALA A 7 24.97 0.76 -34.80
CA ALA A 7 25.54 0.63 -33.47
C ALA A 7 24.90 -0.57 -32.77
N SER A 8 25.69 -1.63 -32.58
CA SER A 8 25.32 -2.85 -31.87
C SER A 8 25.00 -2.53 -30.41
N ILE A 9 23.73 -2.60 -30.02
CA ILE A 9 23.30 -2.51 -28.63
C ILE A 9 23.52 -3.88 -27.99
N GLN A 10 24.63 -4.01 -27.26
CA GLN A 10 24.88 -5.16 -26.40
C GLN A 10 23.84 -5.18 -25.28
N ARG A 11 22.97 -6.20 -25.28
CA ARG A 11 22.08 -6.51 -24.16
C ARG A 11 22.95 -6.95 -22.99
N ARG A 12 23.05 -6.12 -21.95
CA ARG A 12 23.56 -6.56 -20.65
C ARG A 12 22.54 -7.48 -20.02
N THR A 13 22.87 -8.76 -19.97
CA THR A 13 22.27 -9.74 -19.06
C THR A 13 22.53 -9.25 -17.64
N VAL A 14 21.45 -9.02 -16.88
CA VAL A 14 21.56 -8.85 -15.42
C VAL A 14 21.69 -10.25 -14.82
N ASP A 15 22.86 -10.52 -14.28
CA ASP A 15 23.15 -11.69 -13.47
C ASP A 15 22.10 -11.84 -12.36
N GLY A 16 21.36 -12.94 -12.43
CA GLY A 16 20.52 -13.44 -11.36
C GLY A 16 21.40 -13.82 -10.19
N LYS A 17 21.40 -12.98 -9.15
CA LYS A 17 21.96 -13.36 -7.86
C LYS A 17 20.92 -14.15 -7.08
N GLU A 18 20.91 -15.45 -7.35
CA GLU A 18 20.35 -16.47 -6.47
C GLU A 18 21.15 -16.46 -5.16
N GLY A 19 20.59 -15.87 -4.12
CA GLY A 19 20.89 -16.21 -2.72
C GLY A 19 19.64 -16.92 -2.19
N GLY A 20 19.61 -18.23 -1.94
CA GLY A 20 20.70 -19.10 -1.53
C GLY A 20 20.82 -19.05 0.00
N GLY A 21 20.18 -20.02 0.67
CA GLY A 21 20.58 -20.48 2.00
C GLY A 21 19.81 -19.91 3.18
N GLY A 22 18.82 -20.67 3.66
CA GLY A 22 18.18 -20.42 4.94
C GLY A 22 17.24 -21.52 5.43
N GLU A 23 17.35 -22.75 4.94
CA GLU A 23 16.79 -23.94 5.60
C GLU A 23 17.59 -24.21 6.89
N GLY A 24 17.23 -23.46 7.93
CA GLY A 24 17.64 -23.70 9.31
C GLY A 24 16.46 -24.28 10.08
N SER A 25 16.11 -25.53 9.77
CA SER A 25 15.09 -26.31 10.46
C SER A 25 15.46 -26.45 11.95
N ASN A 26 14.97 -25.54 12.79
CA ASN A 26 15.03 -25.68 14.24
C ASN A 26 13.82 -26.47 14.75
N TRP A 27 13.78 -27.77 14.43
CA TRP A 27 12.74 -28.70 14.90
C TRP A 27 12.99 -29.23 16.31
N ARG A 28 14.03 -28.75 17.01
CA ARG A 28 14.35 -29.13 18.40
C ARG A 28 13.77 -28.19 19.46
N SER A 29 12.92 -27.23 19.08
CA SER A 29 12.28 -26.31 20.04
C SER A 29 10.78 -26.53 20.25
N THR A 30 10.15 -27.53 19.62
CA THR A 30 8.71 -27.79 19.75
C THR A 30 8.32 -28.67 20.95
N ALA A 31 9.25 -29.41 21.56
CA ALA A 31 8.91 -30.31 22.69
C ALA A 31 8.83 -29.64 24.07
N ALA A 32 9.20 -28.36 24.20
CA ALA A 32 9.15 -27.62 25.48
C ALA A 32 8.08 -26.51 25.51
N ARG A 33 7.35 -26.29 24.41
CA ARG A 33 6.29 -25.27 24.32
C ARG A 33 4.88 -25.83 24.56
N ASP A 34 4.71 -27.14 24.59
CA ASP A 34 3.41 -27.80 24.78
C ASP A 34 2.90 -27.73 26.23
N ARG A 35 3.73 -27.28 27.19
CA ARG A 35 3.31 -27.14 28.60
C ARG A 35 2.98 -25.71 29.04
N GLN A 36 3.30 -24.70 28.23
CA GLN A 36 3.04 -23.30 28.59
C GLN A 36 1.83 -22.68 27.86
N GLU A 37 1.29 -23.34 26.82
CA GLU A 37 0.06 -22.89 26.14
C GLU A 37 -1.23 -23.32 26.86
N LEU A 38 -1.17 -24.19 27.87
CA LEU A 38 -2.33 -24.53 28.70
C LEU A 38 -2.51 -23.62 29.93
N GLU A 39 -1.52 -22.79 30.29
CA GLU A 39 -1.62 -21.88 31.45
C GLU A 39 -2.08 -20.46 31.09
N THR A 40 -2.05 -20.05 29.83
CA THR A 40 -2.59 -18.74 29.40
C THR A 40 -4.12 -18.71 29.25
N ALA A 41 -4.80 -19.85 29.38
CA ALA A 41 -6.27 -19.91 29.33
C ALA A 41 -6.96 -19.71 30.70
N ALA A 42 -6.23 -19.75 31.81
CA ALA A 42 -6.82 -19.72 33.17
C ALA A 42 -6.75 -18.35 33.87
N GLY A 43 -6.11 -17.35 33.25
CA GLY A 43 -5.90 -16.02 33.85
C GLY A 43 -6.99 -14.98 33.62
N GLU A 44 -8.02 -15.26 32.81
CA GLU A 44 -9.04 -14.27 32.40
C GLU A 44 -10.32 -14.26 33.26
N ALA A 45 -10.36 -14.95 34.39
CA ALA A 45 -11.59 -15.08 35.18
C ALA A 45 -11.88 -13.96 36.19
N ARG A 46 -11.09 -12.87 36.25
CA ARG A 46 -11.33 -11.74 37.19
C ARG A 46 -11.62 -10.38 36.55
N GLY A 47 -11.66 -10.31 35.22
CA GLY A 47 -12.22 -9.17 34.51
C GLY A 47 -13.67 -9.47 34.16
N GLY A 48 -14.63 -8.86 34.86
CA GLY A 48 -16.04 -8.90 34.41
C GLY A 48 -16.15 -8.45 32.95
N PRO A 49 -17.23 -8.81 32.23
CA PRO A 49 -17.38 -8.52 30.81
C PRO A 49 -17.05 -7.05 30.56
N LEU A 50 -15.91 -6.81 29.93
CA LEU A 50 -15.41 -5.48 29.64
C LEU A 50 -16.48 -4.83 28.76
N ARG A 51 -17.27 -3.94 29.36
CA ARG A 51 -18.22 -3.14 28.61
C ARG A 51 -17.42 -2.30 27.63
N LEU A 52 -17.74 -2.42 26.34
CA LEU A 52 -17.21 -1.57 25.30
C LEU A 52 -17.34 -0.11 25.73
N THR A 53 -16.21 0.58 25.82
CA THR A 53 -16.24 2.03 26.02
C THR A 53 -16.86 2.66 24.77
N GLY A 54 -17.59 3.76 24.94
CA GLY A 54 -18.24 4.45 23.81
C GLY A 54 -17.27 4.78 22.67
N GLY A 55 -16.02 5.11 23.02
CA GLY A 55 -14.97 5.46 22.07
C GLY A 55 -14.50 4.30 21.19
N GLU A 56 -14.37 3.08 21.71
CA GLU A 56 -13.87 1.93 20.92
C GLU A 56 -14.80 1.60 19.75
N ARG A 57 -16.12 1.69 19.95
CA ARG A 57 -17.12 1.44 18.88
C ARG A 57 -17.07 2.49 17.77
N GLU A 58 -16.85 3.76 18.14
CA GLU A 58 -16.75 4.84 17.16
C GLU A 58 -15.49 4.68 16.29
N VAL A 59 -14.36 4.31 16.91
CA VAL A 59 -13.12 4.03 16.19
C VAL A 59 -13.30 2.87 15.22
N ALA A 60 -13.91 1.77 15.65
CA ALA A 60 -14.16 0.62 14.77
C ALA A 60 -15.08 0.99 13.58
N ARG A 61 -16.11 1.81 13.81
CA ARG A 61 -16.99 2.30 12.73
C ARG A 61 -16.24 3.14 11.70
N LYS A 62 -15.38 4.07 12.14
CA LYS A 62 -14.57 4.89 11.24
C LYS A 62 -13.62 4.04 10.38
N TRP A 63 -13.01 3.01 10.96
CA TRP A 63 -12.17 2.08 10.21
C TRP A 63 -12.94 1.27 9.17
N ALA A 64 -14.15 0.81 9.51
CA ALA A 64 -15.01 0.08 8.56
C ALA A 64 -15.45 0.97 7.39
N GLU A 65 -15.84 2.21 7.67
CA GLU A 65 -16.19 3.22 6.65
C GLU A 65 -14.99 3.51 5.72
N LEU A 66 -13.80 3.73 6.29
CA LEU A 66 -12.59 4.00 5.52
C LEU A 66 -12.18 2.84 4.62
N LYS A 67 -12.43 1.60 5.04
CA LYS A 67 -12.19 0.38 4.24
C LYS A 67 -13.36 0.02 3.31
N GLY A 68 -14.48 0.73 3.38
CA GLY A 68 -15.69 0.39 2.64
C GLY A 68 -16.29 -0.97 3.03
N CYS A 69 -16.02 -1.46 4.24
CA CYS A 69 -16.57 -2.73 4.73
C CYS A 69 -17.65 -2.50 5.78
N LYS A 70 -18.57 -3.46 5.92
CA LYS A 70 -19.60 -3.43 6.97
C LYS A 70 -19.01 -3.95 8.28
N LEU A 71 -19.35 -3.30 9.39
CA LEU A 71 -18.91 -3.71 10.71
C LEU A 71 -19.64 -5.00 11.12
N PRO A 72 -18.95 -6.11 11.43
CA PRO A 72 -19.60 -7.35 11.85
C PRO A 72 -20.28 -7.19 13.21
N ASP A 73 -21.48 -7.78 13.37
CA ASP A 73 -22.30 -7.67 14.59
C ASP A 73 -21.58 -8.11 15.87
N GLN A 74 -20.63 -9.04 15.74
CA GLN A 74 -19.83 -9.55 16.85
C GLN A 74 -19.03 -8.44 17.56
N ILE A 75 -18.66 -7.38 16.84
CA ILE A 75 -17.93 -6.21 17.37
C ILE A 75 -18.83 -5.34 18.25
N LEU A 76 -20.15 -5.35 18.00
CA LEU A 76 -21.10 -4.55 18.77
C LEU A 76 -21.34 -5.11 20.17
N HIS A 77 -21.09 -6.41 20.35
CA HIS A 77 -21.39 -7.14 21.58
C HIS A 77 -20.15 -7.59 22.36
N SER A 78 -18.96 -7.58 21.75
CA SER A 78 -17.71 -8.02 22.38
C SER A 78 -16.61 -6.96 22.28
N ALA A 79 -16.14 -6.50 23.44
CA ALA A 79 -14.97 -5.61 23.53
C ALA A 79 -13.72 -6.26 22.93
N THR A 80 -13.54 -7.56 23.17
CA THR A 80 -12.41 -8.34 22.63
C THR A 80 -12.46 -8.37 21.11
N ALA A 81 -13.62 -8.65 20.52
CA ALA A 81 -13.79 -8.64 19.06
C ALA A 81 -13.53 -7.25 18.45
N CYS A 82 -13.99 -6.18 19.12
CA CYS A 82 -13.75 -4.81 18.70
C CYS A 82 -12.26 -4.44 18.69
N ARG A 83 -11.54 -4.81 19.75
CA ARG A 83 -10.09 -4.55 19.84
C ARG A 83 -9.33 -5.33 18.78
N HIS A 84 -9.65 -6.61 18.60
CA HIS A 84 -9.04 -7.44 17.56
C HIS A 84 -9.25 -6.83 16.17
N PHE A 85 -10.44 -6.32 15.88
CA PHE A 85 -10.74 -5.66 14.63
C PHE A 85 -9.94 -4.36 14.43
N ILE A 86 -9.84 -3.52 15.48
CA ILE A 86 -9.05 -2.28 15.41
C ILE A 86 -7.57 -2.60 15.17
N THR A 87 -7.01 -3.54 15.93
CA THR A 87 -5.62 -4.01 15.76
C THR A 87 -5.39 -4.53 14.33
N GLN A 88 -6.26 -5.43 13.84
CA GLN A 88 -6.15 -5.96 12.49
C GLN A 88 -6.28 -4.87 11.42
N CYS A 89 -7.11 -3.84 11.65
CA CYS A 89 -7.22 -2.71 10.74
C CYS A 89 -5.95 -1.86 10.70
N GLN A 90 -5.33 -1.62 11.86
CA GLN A 90 -4.06 -0.90 11.98
C GLN A 90 -2.90 -1.69 11.36
N GLU A 91 -2.82 -3.00 11.61
CA GLU A 91 -1.78 -3.88 11.05
C GLU A 91 -1.90 -3.98 9.54
N ALA A 92 -3.12 -4.14 9.00
CA ALA A 92 -3.33 -4.10 7.56
C ALA A 92 -2.90 -2.75 6.95
N ALA A 93 -3.20 -1.63 7.62
CA ALA A 93 -2.72 -0.31 7.19
C ALA A 93 -1.18 -0.18 7.24
N GLN A 94 -0.52 -0.96 8.11
CA GLN A 94 0.93 -1.00 8.23
C GLN A 94 1.59 -1.94 7.20
N GLU A 95 0.94 -3.05 6.84
CA GLU A 95 1.39 -4.00 5.81
C GLU A 95 1.32 -3.38 4.41
N ASP A 96 0.24 -2.65 4.09
CA ASP A 96 0.22 -1.74 2.93
C ASP A 96 1.35 -0.69 3.01
N GLY A 97 1.83 -0.39 4.21
CA GLY A 97 2.94 0.52 4.50
C GLY A 97 4.35 0.04 4.10
N LYS A 98 4.57 -1.23 3.74
CA LYS A 98 5.85 -1.62 3.08
C LYS A 98 5.91 -1.19 1.62
N ALA A 99 4.77 -0.82 1.02
CA ALA A 99 4.71 -0.03 -0.18
C ALA A 99 4.52 1.46 0.12
N LYS A 100 5.14 2.03 1.18
CA LYS A 100 5.21 3.48 1.47
C LYS A 100 3.95 4.23 1.02
N TRP A 101 2.77 3.81 1.48
CA TRP A 101 1.55 4.58 1.31
C TRP A 101 1.65 5.82 2.22
N ARG A 102 2.41 6.81 1.75
CA ARG A 102 2.26 8.18 2.22
C ARG A 102 0.90 8.61 1.72
N ALA A 103 -0.02 8.88 2.64
CA ALA A 103 -1.21 9.68 2.33
C ALA A 103 -0.76 10.82 1.40
N PRO A 104 -1.45 11.04 0.26
CA PRO A 104 -1.05 12.05 -0.70
C PRO A 104 -0.83 13.34 0.09
N ARG A 105 0.43 13.77 0.17
CA ARG A 105 0.78 14.98 0.90
C ARG A 105 -0.03 16.07 0.22
N ALA A 106 -0.92 16.71 0.98
CA ALA A 106 -1.68 17.84 0.47
C ALA A 106 -0.70 18.78 -0.23
N PRO A 107 -1.01 19.27 -1.44
CA PRO A 107 -0.11 20.13 -2.18
C PRO A 107 0.26 21.30 -1.28
N SER A 108 1.54 21.40 -0.96
CA SER A 108 2.06 22.50 -0.16
C SER A 108 2.01 23.74 -1.05
N ALA A 109 1.65 24.90 -0.51
CA ALA A 109 1.64 26.16 -1.27
C ALA A 109 3.02 26.51 -1.88
N ASN A 110 4.08 25.86 -1.40
CA ASN A 110 5.46 26.01 -1.89
C ASN A 110 5.90 24.90 -2.85
N ASP A 111 5.01 24.03 -3.33
CA ASP A 111 5.39 23.05 -4.34
C ASP A 111 5.69 23.76 -5.67
N PRO A 112 6.85 23.50 -6.31
CA PRO A 112 7.17 24.13 -7.57
C PRO A 112 6.16 23.72 -8.65
N PRO A 113 5.94 24.58 -9.66
CA PRO A 113 5.11 24.22 -10.80
C PRO A 113 5.70 23.01 -11.55
N PRO A 114 4.87 22.24 -12.27
CA PRO A 114 5.33 21.09 -13.05
C PRO A 114 6.32 21.53 -14.15
N SER A 115 7.26 20.65 -14.48
CA SER A 115 8.20 20.89 -15.58
C SER A 115 7.47 20.81 -16.93
N GLU A 116 7.93 21.58 -17.93
CA GLU A 116 7.38 21.57 -19.29
C GLU A 116 7.33 20.16 -19.91
N LYS A 117 8.36 19.33 -19.63
CA LYS A 117 8.39 17.93 -20.07
C LYS A 117 7.24 17.10 -19.49
N GLN A 118 6.88 17.34 -18.22
CA GLN A 118 5.76 16.66 -17.58
C GLN A 118 4.43 17.10 -18.20
N MET A 119 4.27 18.39 -18.49
CA MET A 119 3.07 18.90 -19.16
C MET A 119 2.90 18.31 -20.57
N MET A 120 3.98 18.24 -21.37
CA MET A 120 3.92 17.61 -22.70
C MET A 120 3.54 16.12 -22.60
N TYR A 121 4.12 15.40 -21.64
CA TYR A 121 3.79 13.99 -21.43
C TYR A 121 2.33 13.80 -20.97
N ALA A 122 1.84 14.64 -20.06
CA ALA A 122 0.45 14.62 -19.61
C ALA A 122 -0.53 14.90 -20.75
N LYS A 123 -0.24 15.86 -21.64
CA LYS A 123 -1.05 16.11 -22.86
C LYS A 123 -1.10 14.91 -23.80
N ARG A 124 0.01 14.16 -23.89
CA ARG A 124 0.04 12.92 -24.69
C ARG A 124 -0.84 11.85 -24.06
N ILE A 125 -0.82 11.70 -22.73
CA ILE A 125 -1.71 10.79 -22.01
C ILE A 125 -3.17 11.18 -22.22
N GLU A 126 -3.51 12.47 -22.11
CA GLU A 126 -4.85 13.01 -22.36
C GLU A 126 -5.34 12.64 -23.77
N GLY A 127 -4.48 12.78 -24.79
CA GLY A 127 -4.80 12.37 -26.16
C GLY A 127 -4.97 10.87 -26.35
N SER A 128 -4.18 10.03 -25.66
CA SER A 128 -4.26 8.56 -25.80
C SER A 128 -5.44 7.95 -25.05
N VAL A 129 -5.69 8.42 -23.81
CA VAL A 129 -6.67 7.82 -22.89
C VAL A 129 -8.00 8.60 -22.91
N GLY A 130 -8.01 9.83 -23.44
CA GLY A 130 -9.18 10.71 -23.43
C GLY A 130 -9.50 11.29 -22.05
N VAL A 131 -8.52 11.37 -21.15
CA VAL A 131 -8.70 11.88 -19.77
C VAL A 131 -8.13 13.27 -19.65
N GLU A 132 -8.97 14.25 -19.34
CA GLU A 132 -8.56 15.64 -19.14
C GLU A 132 -7.60 15.81 -17.96
N ILE A 133 -6.59 16.68 -18.13
CA ILE A 133 -5.62 16.96 -17.08
C ILE A 133 -6.29 17.76 -15.94
N PRO A 134 -6.28 17.26 -14.68
CA PRO A 134 -6.92 17.96 -13.58
C PRO A 134 -6.23 19.30 -13.29
N LYS A 135 -7.02 20.36 -13.00
CA LYS A 135 -6.51 21.72 -12.74
C LYS A 135 -5.46 21.77 -11.62
N ALA A 136 -5.58 20.91 -10.61
CA ALA A 136 -4.61 20.79 -9.53
C ALA A 136 -3.23 20.31 -10.02
N ALA A 137 -3.17 19.45 -11.05
CA ALA A 137 -1.93 18.99 -11.65
C ALA A 137 -1.22 20.09 -12.44
N ILE A 138 -1.95 21.05 -13.01
CA ILE A 138 -1.37 22.20 -13.72
C ILE A 138 -0.56 23.09 -12.75
N VAL A 139 -1.02 23.20 -11.50
CA VAL A 139 -0.40 24.07 -10.49
C VAL A 139 0.68 23.35 -9.68
N SER A 140 0.52 22.05 -9.38
CA SER A 140 1.44 21.30 -8.52
C SER A 140 2.21 20.21 -9.27
N ARG A 141 3.54 20.26 -9.21
CA ARG A 141 4.42 19.19 -9.71
C ARG A 141 4.11 17.82 -9.11
N VAL A 142 3.72 17.77 -7.83
CA VAL A 142 3.43 16.50 -7.14
C VAL A 142 2.15 15.88 -7.71
N ALA A 143 1.09 16.68 -7.83
CA ALA A 143 -0.16 16.23 -8.45
C ALA A 143 0.03 15.80 -9.91
N MET A 144 0.86 16.53 -10.68
CA MET A 144 1.21 16.14 -12.04
C MET A 144 1.96 14.80 -12.10
N THR A 145 2.91 14.59 -11.19
CA THR A 145 3.68 13.34 -11.13
C THR A 145 2.77 12.16 -10.80
N GLN A 146 1.83 12.33 -9.86
CA GLN A 146 0.85 11.30 -9.52
C GLN A 146 -0.07 10.98 -10.70
N PHE A 147 -0.58 11.99 -11.39
CA PHE A 147 -1.37 11.82 -12.60
C PHE A 147 -0.59 11.01 -13.66
N ILE A 148 0.65 11.40 -13.94
CA ILE A 148 1.51 10.69 -14.87
C ILE A 148 1.71 9.24 -14.45
N SER A 149 2.06 8.96 -13.20
CA SER A 149 2.28 7.59 -12.72
C SER A 149 1.02 6.71 -12.83
N GLN A 150 -0.16 7.27 -12.54
CA GLN A 150 -1.43 6.54 -12.58
C GLN A 150 -1.83 6.14 -14.01
N TYR A 151 -1.49 6.96 -15.01
CA TYR A 151 -1.91 6.75 -16.39
C TYR A 151 -0.77 6.33 -17.34
N ALA A 152 0.49 6.37 -16.90
CA ALA A 152 1.63 5.93 -17.69
C ALA A 152 1.50 4.46 -18.11
N GLU A 153 1.05 3.60 -17.20
CA GLU A 153 0.82 2.17 -17.47
C GLU A 153 -0.27 1.97 -18.52
N LYS A 154 -1.31 2.79 -18.48
CA LYS A 154 -2.44 2.76 -19.44
C LYS A 154 -2.09 3.37 -20.79
N CYS A 155 -1.03 4.17 -20.87
CA CYS A 155 -0.56 4.77 -22.11
C CYS A 155 0.52 3.89 -22.79
N THR A 156 0.80 2.69 -22.26
CA THR A 156 1.76 1.75 -22.87
C THR A 156 1.22 1.03 -24.11
N ASP A 157 0.03 1.40 -24.59
CA ASP A 157 -0.61 0.86 -25.79
C ASP A 157 0.15 1.18 -27.09
N GLY A 158 1.22 0.42 -27.34
CA GLY A 158 1.59 0.03 -28.70
C GLY A 158 2.49 1.00 -29.46
N ARG A 159 3.44 1.69 -28.83
CA ARG A 159 4.53 2.31 -29.61
C ARG A 159 5.45 1.19 -30.13
N PRO A 160 5.52 0.92 -31.45
CA PRO A 160 6.54 0.03 -31.99
C PRO A 160 7.92 0.65 -31.68
N ALA A 161 8.82 -0.17 -31.16
CA ALA A 161 10.20 0.18 -30.86
C ALA A 161 10.95 0.64 -32.12
#